data_AF-A0A2J4ZTY8-F1
#
_entry.id   AF-A0A2J4ZTY8-F1
#
_cell.length_a   1.000
_cell.length_b   1.000
_cell.length_c   1.000
_cell.angle_alpha   90.00
_cell.angle_beta   90.00
_cell.angle_gamma   90.00
#
_symmetry.space_group_name_H-M   'P 1'
#
loop_
_entity.id
_entity.type
_entity.pdbx_description
1 polymer ?
#
loop_
_entity_poly.entity_id
_entity_poly.type
_entity_poly.pdbx_seq_one_letter_code
_entity_poly.pdbx_strand_id
1 'polypeptide(L)'
;RCIYLNRLAMYCREQGLRFYLQAKELDFPTELLLSHKYLLDNQQGILFDVDFWSRWLTDKIRGVCQGIPALTGLIIALSSTDGLLPITRPKWDINARDEPENTRQPSQSFVLYRRCFQALSQVVTAQNKHLVLRVFPASNDDLGTVLDAIEPLPPSVSVSIKLTPERFWPAFPNNPALLQVTMRDVWVDIDLAGEEVGWGVMPFLRIDELKGRLLWCQSANPRITGAICKTSWESVDNHWIPETLSECNLFACSQLLGHGAGKTQEQLLDLWLAERYGWCPDVTVARRFQQLLEQATEVLYQAIYVRDHVFHRHSQLPESYGQAVWSLYSQLARNHWLPGSAQDIHFTRDNPQISMENLTRIAQEKDEVAADALKLCAQALEFAENAAFPTALYRLWQNEWRGLALYCQLFTHAQKAFFTLHFAREVENSWSMREICHINVQALYQGASEMEMLCQQMNEASPGFYIMFDAGRVRSLADSLSSELSALRH
;
A
#
# COMPACT_ATOMS: atom_id res chain seq x y z
N ARG A 1 18.39 -21.74 -5.99
CA ARG A 1 17.69 -20.87 -5.02
C ARG A 1 17.70 -21.45 -3.59
N CYS A 2 17.27 -22.69 -3.34
CA CYS A 2 17.22 -23.25 -1.97
C CYS A 2 18.57 -23.27 -1.22
N ILE A 3 19.69 -23.57 -1.89
CA ILE A 3 21.03 -23.55 -1.27
C ILE A 3 21.36 -22.16 -0.69
N TYR A 4 21.09 -21.10 -1.46
CA TYR A 4 21.29 -19.72 -1.02
C TYR A 4 20.39 -19.38 0.18
N LEU A 5 19.09 -19.68 0.08
CA LEU A 5 18.14 -19.42 1.15
C LEU A 5 18.48 -20.18 2.44
N ASN A 6 19.00 -21.41 2.32
CA ASN A 6 19.44 -22.17 3.50
C ASN A 6 20.67 -21.55 4.15
N ARG A 7 21.64 -21.06 3.37
CA ARG A 7 22.79 -20.31 3.91
C ARG A 7 22.36 -19.03 4.61
N LEU A 8 21.43 -18.28 4.02
CA LEU A 8 20.87 -17.08 4.64
C LEU A 8 20.15 -17.42 5.95
N ALA A 9 19.33 -18.48 5.96
CA ALA A 9 18.63 -18.92 7.17
C ALA A 9 19.60 -19.36 8.29
N MET A 10 20.73 -20.00 7.94
CA MET A 10 21.79 -20.32 8.90
C MET A 10 22.46 -19.06 9.44
N TYR A 11 22.79 -18.10 8.57
CA TYR A 11 23.36 -16.82 8.99
C TYR A 11 22.41 -16.05 9.92
N CYS A 12 21.13 -15.95 9.59
CA CYS A 12 20.12 -15.36 10.47
C CYS A 12 20.13 -16.03 11.86
N ARG A 13 20.17 -17.36 11.90
CA ARG A 13 20.22 -18.12 13.16
C ARG A 13 21.47 -17.83 13.98
N GLU A 14 22.63 -17.71 13.34
CA GLU A 14 23.89 -17.33 14.00
C GLU A 14 23.81 -15.94 14.64
N GLN A 15 23.01 -15.04 14.06
CA GLN A 15 22.71 -13.72 14.61
C GLN A 15 21.53 -13.71 15.61
N GLY A 16 21.00 -14.88 16.00
CA GLY A 16 19.85 -14.99 16.88
C GLY A 16 18.50 -14.63 16.23
N LEU A 17 18.46 -14.50 14.91
CA LEU A 17 17.27 -14.17 14.14
C LEU A 17 16.55 -15.42 13.64
N ARG A 18 15.24 -15.30 13.45
CA ARG A 18 14.40 -16.32 12.81
C ARG A 18 14.21 -15.97 11.34
N PHE A 19 14.20 -16.98 10.48
CA PHE A 19 14.05 -16.80 9.05
C PHE A 19 12.73 -17.42 8.57
N TYR A 20 11.90 -16.60 7.94
CA TYR A 20 10.61 -16.98 7.37
C TYR A 20 10.60 -16.72 5.87
N LEU A 21 9.89 -17.57 5.12
CA LEU A 21 9.54 -17.27 3.72
C LEU A 21 8.05 -16.94 3.64
N GLN A 22 7.74 -15.87 2.90
CA GLN A 22 6.37 -15.47 2.62
C GLN A 22 5.97 -15.89 1.21
N ALA A 23 4.75 -16.39 1.05
CA ALA A 23 4.18 -16.73 -0.25
C ALA A 23 2.70 -16.37 -0.34
N LYS A 24 2.25 -15.99 -1.54
CA LYS A 24 0.84 -15.93 -1.93
C LYS A 24 0.54 -17.21 -2.69
N GLU A 25 -0.46 -17.96 -2.24
CA GLU A 25 -0.87 -19.25 -2.80
C GLU A 25 -2.37 -19.16 -3.17
N LEU A 26 -2.92 -19.96 -4.08
CA LEU A 26 -2.28 -21.03 -4.83
C LEU A 26 -1.61 -20.51 -6.11
N ASP A 27 -0.31 -20.76 -6.22
CA ASP A 27 0.47 -20.50 -7.43
C ASP A 27 1.19 -21.77 -7.89
N PHE A 28 1.23 -22.00 -9.21
CA PHE A 28 1.74 -23.22 -9.83
C PHE A 28 2.23 -22.97 -11.26
N PRO A 29 3.21 -23.75 -11.76
CA PRO A 29 3.58 -23.71 -13.17
C PRO A 29 2.38 -24.06 -14.05
N THR A 30 2.03 -23.21 -15.01
CA THR A 30 0.84 -23.41 -15.86
C THR A 30 0.95 -24.67 -16.72
N GLU A 31 2.16 -25.15 -17.00
CA GLU A 31 2.42 -26.41 -17.69
C GLU A 31 1.88 -27.63 -16.91
N LEU A 32 1.65 -27.52 -15.60
CA LEU A 32 1.00 -28.55 -14.79
C LEU A 32 -0.36 -28.96 -15.37
N LEU A 33 -1.09 -28.00 -15.94
CA LEU A 33 -2.42 -28.19 -16.52
C LEU A 33 -2.38 -29.03 -17.81
N LEU A 34 -1.24 -29.05 -18.52
CA LEU A 34 -1.07 -29.88 -19.72
C LEU A 34 -1.09 -31.37 -19.37
N SER A 35 -0.57 -31.72 -18.19
CA SER A 35 -0.51 -33.08 -17.66
C SER A 35 -1.77 -33.47 -16.86
N HIS A 36 -2.57 -32.50 -16.42
CA HIS A 36 -3.77 -32.70 -15.59
C HIS A 36 -5.00 -32.02 -16.21
N LYS A 37 -5.31 -32.37 -17.47
CA LYS A 37 -6.40 -31.74 -18.23
C LYS A 37 -7.78 -31.81 -17.58
N TYR A 38 -8.00 -32.75 -16.64
CA TYR A 38 -9.24 -32.86 -15.88
C TYR A 38 -9.46 -31.69 -14.89
N LEU A 39 -8.43 -30.87 -14.65
CA LEU A 39 -8.51 -29.64 -13.87
C LEU A 39 -8.99 -28.45 -14.71
N LEU A 40 -9.32 -28.65 -15.99
CA LEU A 40 -9.88 -27.62 -16.86
C LEU A 40 -11.37 -27.88 -17.09
N ASP A 41 -12.17 -26.81 -17.04
CA ASP A 41 -13.57 -26.86 -17.45
C ASP A 41 -13.71 -26.80 -18.99
N ASN A 42 -14.96 -26.87 -19.47
CA ASN A 42 -15.27 -26.86 -20.90
C ASN A 42 -14.91 -25.54 -21.61
N GLN A 43 -14.70 -24.45 -20.85
CA GLN A 43 -14.30 -23.13 -21.32
C GLN A 43 -12.80 -22.85 -21.08
N GLN A 44 -12.02 -23.87 -20.70
CA GLN A 44 -10.60 -23.76 -20.33
C GLN A 44 -10.33 -22.96 -19.04
N GLY A 45 -11.35 -22.72 -18.21
CA GLY A 45 -11.19 -22.24 -16.84
C GLY A 45 -10.64 -23.33 -15.92
N ILE A 46 -10.02 -22.94 -14.80
CA ILE A 46 -9.37 -23.87 -13.87
C ILE A 46 -10.36 -24.31 -12.78
N LEU A 47 -10.62 -25.61 -12.71
CA LEU A 47 -11.45 -26.24 -11.69
C LEU A 47 -10.69 -26.37 -10.37
N PHE A 48 -11.38 -26.04 -9.27
CA PHE A 48 -10.83 -26.21 -7.93
C PHE A 48 -11.14 -27.60 -7.38
N ASP A 49 -10.38 -28.60 -7.83
CA ASP A 49 -10.33 -29.91 -7.20
C ASP A 49 -9.56 -29.80 -5.88
N VAL A 50 -10.29 -29.67 -4.77
CA VAL A 50 -9.70 -29.46 -3.44
C VAL A 50 -8.73 -30.57 -3.03
N ASP A 51 -8.96 -31.80 -3.46
CA ASP A 51 -8.12 -32.94 -3.09
C ASP A 51 -6.82 -32.95 -3.90
N PHE A 52 -6.86 -32.55 -5.16
CA PHE A 52 -5.65 -32.29 -5.94
C PHE A 52 -4.86 -31.11 -5.36
N TRP A 53 -5.50 -29.94 -5.21
CA TRP A 53 -4.80 -28.71 -4.81
C TRP A 53 -4.27 -28.77 -3.37
N SER A 54 -4.96 -29.44 -2.45
CA SER A 54 -4.45 -29.66 -1.09
C SER A 54 -3.21 -30.56 -1.09
N ARG A 55 -3.16 -31.58 -1.95
CA ARG A 55 -1.98 -32.45 -2.10
C ARG A 55 -0.83 -31.72 -2.76
N TRP A 56 -1.10 -30.98 -3.85
CA TRP A 56 -0.11 -30.13 -4.51
C TRP A 56 0.56 -29.17 -3.53
N LEU A 57 -0.25 -28.46 -2.75
CA LEU A 57 0.23 -27.53 -1.73
C LEU A 57 1.08 -28.25 -0.67
N THR A 58 0.61 -29.40 -0.19
CA THR A 58 1.35 -30.25 0.75
C THR A 58 2.74 -30.63 0.20
N ASP A 59 2.80 -31.14 -1.02
CA ASP A 59 4.05 -31.63 -1.62
C ASP A 59 5.02 -30.47 -1.92
N LYS A 60 4.49 -29.35 -2.43
CA LYS A 60 5.25 -28.11 -2.64
C LYS A 60 5.89 -27.63 -1.34
N ILE A 61 5.09 -27.47 -0.28
CA ILE A 61 5.59 -26.98 1.01
C ILE A 61 6.58 -27.95 1.66
N ARG A 62 6.33 -29.27 1.58
CA ARG A 62 7.30 -30.28 2.03
C ARG A 62 8.64 -30.12 1.32
N GLY A 63 8.61 -29.96 -0.01
CA GLY A 63 9.81 -29.76 -0.82
C GLY A 63 10.59 -28.50 -0.42
N VAL A 64 9.91 -27.39 -0.14
CA VAL A 64 10.55 -26.14 0.34
C VAL A 64 11.20 -26.37 1.71
N CYS A 65 10.49 -26.95 2.67
CA CYS A 65 11.03 -27.19 4.01
C CYS A 65 12.23 -28.14 4.01
N GLN A 66 12.19 -29.19 3.18
CA GLN A 66 13.30 -30.14 3.03
C GLN A 66 14.50 -29.52 2.28
N GLY A 67 14.23 -28.68 1.29
CA GLY A 67 15.26 -27.96 0.54
C GLY A 67 15.93 -26.83 1.34
N ILE A 68 15.28 -26.35 2.41
CA ILE A 68 15.78 -25.27 3.29
C ILE A 68 15.68 -25.72 4.76
N PRO A 69 16.48 -26.69 5.22
CA PRO A 69 16.37 -27.23 6.57
C PRO A 69 16.49 -26.18 7.68
N ALA A 70 17.27 -25.11 7.45
CA ALA A 70 17.48 -24.06 8.44
C ALA A 70 16.29 -23.08 8.59
N LEU A 71 15.29 -23.14 7.71
CA LEU A 71 14.08 -22.32 7.76
C LEU A 71 13.38 -22.41 9.12
N THR A 72 12.91 -21.29 9.67
CA THR A 72 12.10 -21.28 10.91
C THR A 72 10.65 -21.58 10.61
N GLY A 73 10.08 -20.94 9.59
CA GLY A 73 8.67 -21.07 9.27
C GLY A 73 8.26 -20.44 7.96
N LEU A 74 6.95 -20.43 7.73
CA LEU A 74 6.32 -19.94 6.51
C LEU A 74 5.18 -18.97 6.86
N ILE A 75 5.06 -17.90 6.07
CA ILE A 75 3.96 -16.95 6.12
C ILE A 75 3.18 -17.11 4.82
N ILE A 76 1.96 -17.64 4.88
CA ILE A 76 1.21 -18.03 3.69
C ILE A 76 -0.11 -17.26 3.62
N ALA A 77 -0.32 -16.56 2.50
CA ALA A 77 -1.62 -15.97 2.14
C ALA A 77 -2.31 -16.89 1.12
N LEU A 78 -3.37 -17.59 1.51
CA LEU A 78 -4.23 -18.35 0.58
C LEU A 78 -5.51 -17.61 0.18
N SER A 79 -5.92 -16.63 0.99
CA SER A 79 -7.16 -15.86 0.79
C SER A 79 -7.01 -14.71 -0.20
N SER A 80 -5.84 -14.57 -0.83
CA SER A 80 -5.52 -13.44 -1.71
C SER A 80 -6.01 -13.64 -3.14
N THR A 81 -6.20 -12.55 -3.87
CA THR A 81 -6.49 -12.56 -5.32
C THR A 81 -5.26 -12.74 -6.19
N ASP A 82 -4.06 -12.62 -5.62
CA ASP A 82 -2.81 -12.56 -6.39
C ASP A 82 -2.30 -13.95 -6.83
N GLY A 83 -2.89 -15.03 -6.31
CA GLY A 83 -2.58 -16.39 -6.76
C GLY A 83 -3.27 -16.72 -8.09
N LEU A 84 -2.72 -17.67 -8.84
CA LEU A 84 -3.30 -18.12 -10.11
C LEU A 84 -4.65 -18.83 -9.95
N LEU A 85 -4.94 -19.36 -8.75
CA LEU A 85 -6.22 -19.99 -8.43
C LEU A 85 -6.81 -19.45 -7.12
N PRO A 86 -7.47 -18.28 -7.16
CA PRO A 86 -8.10 -17.71 -5.99
C PRO A 86 -9.31 -18.55 -5.54
N ILE A 87 -9.47 -18.71 -4.22
CA ILE A 87 -10.64 -19.39 -3.63
C ILE A 87 -11.87 -18.48 -3.73
N THR A 88 -11.71 -17.19 -3.50
CA THR A 88 -12.75 -16.17 -3.69
C THR A 88 -12.24 -15.06 -4.59
N ARG A 89 -13.16 -14.47 -5.36
CA ARG A 89 -12.90 -13.31 -6.20
C ARG A 89 -13.65 -12.10 -5.66
N PRO A 90 -13.10 -10.89 -5.79
CA PRO A 90 -13.78 -9.69 -5.34
C PRO A 90 -14.96 -9.39 -6.27
N LYS A 91 -16.02 -8.79 -5.71
CA LYS A 91 -17.25 -8.50 -6.45
C LYS A 91 -17.06 -7.63 -7.70
N TRP A 92 -16.05 -6.77 -7.71
CA TRP A 92 -15.74 -5.89 -8.83
C TRP A 92 -14.98 -6.58 -9.98
N ASP A 93 -14.37 -7.75 -9.75
CA ASP A 93 -13.69 -8.56 -10.78
C ASP A 93 -14.67 -9.49 -11.52
N ILE A 94 -15.94 -9.50 -11.07
CA ILE A 94 -17.00 -10.23 -11.72
C ILE A 94 -17.58 -9.32 -12.81
N ASN A 95 -17.34 -9.64 -14.08
CA ASN A 95 -18.06 -8.96 -15.15
C ASN A 95 -19.56 -9.22 -15.00
N ALA A 96 -20.40 -8.23 -15.29
CA ALA A 96 -21.86 -8.40 -15.31
C ALA A 96 -22.36 -9.47 -16.31
N ARG A 97 -21.48 -9.98 -17.19
CA ARG A 97 -21.75 -11.10 -18.10
C ARG A 97 -21.40 -12.48 -17.52
N ASP A 98 -20.71 -12.52 -16.37
CA ASP A 98 -20.11 -13.72 -15.76
C ASP A 98 -20.80 -14.20 -14.46
N GLU A 99 -21.95 -13.65 -14.05
CA GLU A 99 -22.75 -14.26 -12.95
C GLU A 99 -23.88 -15.16 -13.50
N PRO A 100 -24.11 -16.38 -12.95
CA PRO A 100 -23.81 -16.86 -11.58
C PRO A 100 -22.98 -18.17 -11.48
N GLU A 101 -22.30 -18.63 -12.53
CA GLU A 101 -21.65 -19.97 -12.49
C GLU A 101 -20.29 -20.01 -11.76
N ASN A 102 -19.58 -18.88 -11.60
CA ASN A 102 -18.22 -18.84 -11.04
C ASN A 102 -18.08 -18.19 -9.66
N THR A 103 -19.15 -17.63 -9.08
CA THR A 103 -19.13 -17.09 -7.71
C THR A 103 -19.39 -18.19 -6.68
N ARG A 104 -18.33 -18.57 -5.95
CA ARG A 104 -18.45 -19.55 -4.86
C ARG A 104 -19.26 -18.96 -3.70
N GLN A 105 -20.26 -19.72 -3.26
CA GLN A 105 -21.02 -19.40 -2.05
C GLN A 105 -20.08 -19.44 -0.82
N PRO A 106 -20.31 -18.63 0.24
CA PRO A 106 -19.45 -18.62 1.43
C PRO A 106 -19.24 -20.01 2.05
N SER A 107 -20.27 -20.86 2.04
CA SER A 107 -20.19 -22.25 2.54
C SER A 107 -19.22 -23.12 1.72
N GLN A 108 -19.11 -22.90 0.41
CA GLN A 108 -18.17 -23.61 -0.46
C GLN A 108 -16.74 -23.10 -0.20
N SER A 109 -16.55 -21.79 -0.16
CA SER A 109 -15.26 -21.15 0.13
C SER A 109 -14.73 -21.59 1.50
N PHE A 110 -15.57 -21.65 2.52
CA PHE A 110 -15.24 -22.17 3.85
C PHE A 110 -14.64 -23.59 3.79
N VAL A 111 -15.27 -24.50 3.05
CA VAL A 111 -14.79 -25.89 2.92
C VAL A 111 -13.43 -25.93 2.25
N LEU A 112 -13.22 -25.12 1.20
CA LEU A 112 -11.95 -25.04 0.48
C LEU A 112 -10.84 -24.47 1.37
N TYR A 113 -11.07 -23.34 2.02
CA TYR A 113 -10.12 -22.75 2.97
C TYR A 113 -9.77 -23.73 4.08
N ARG A 114 -10.77 -24.34 4.71
CA ARG A 114 -10.57 -25.28 5.80
C ARG A 114 -9.69 -26.46 5.39
N ARG A 115 -9.95 -27.08 4.23
CA ARG A 115 -9.13 -28.21 3.74
C ARG A 115 -7.70 -27.77 3.44
N CYS A 116 -7.52 -26.67 2.72
CA CYS A 116 -6.19 -26.17 2.38
C CYS A 116 -5.38 -25.73 3.61
N PHE A 117 -6.00 -25.01 4.56
CA PHE A 117 -5.35 -24.61 5.80
C PHE A 117 -4.99 -25.80 6.70
N GLN A 118 -5.86 -26.82 6.78
CA GLN A 118 -5.54 -28.05 7.50
C GLN A 118 -4.35 -28.78 6.86
N ALA A 119 -4.32 -28.90 5.54
CA ALA A 119 -3.20 -29.50 4.80
C ALA A 119 -1.87 -28.77 5.07
N LEU A 120 -1.88 -27.43 4.99
CA LEU A 120 -0.74 -26.58 5.34
C LEU A 120 -0.28 -26.79 6.78
N SER A 121 -1.21 -26.72 7.74
CA SER A 121 -0.89 -26.89 9.15
C SER A 121 -0.22 -28.24 9.41
N GLN A 122 -0.79 -29.32 8.88
CA GLN A 122 -0.26 -30.67 9.06
C GLN A 122 1.15 -30.82 8.48
N VAL A 123 1.38 -30.36 7.24
CA VAL A 123 2.70 -30.52 6.61
C VAL A 123 3.77 -29.66 7.29
N VAL A 124 3.45 -28.41 7.63
CA VAL A 124 4.41 -27.49 8.25
C VAL A 124 4.78 -27.97 9.65
N THR A 125 3.81 -28.45 10.43
CA THR A 125 4.07 -29.09 11.74
C THR A 125 4.91 -30.37 11.59
N ALA A 126 4.61 -31.24 10.61
CA ALA A 126 5.39 -32.45 10.38
C ALA A 126 6.86 -32.17 9.98
N GLN A 127 7.13 -30.98 9.43
CA GLN A 127 8.49 -30.52 9.12
C GLN A 127 9.16 -29.75 10.29
N ASN A 128 8.52 -29.71 11.47
CA ASN A 128 8.96 -28.95 12.64
C ASN A 128 9.19 -27.46 12.34
N LYS A 129 8.30 -26.88 11.54
CA LYS A 129 8.31 -25.46 11.15
C LYS A 129 7.12 -24.72 11.74
N HIS A 130 7.23 -23.41 11.83
CA HIS A 130 6.12 -22.55 12.26
C HIS A 130 5.28 -22.11 11.05
N LEU A 131 3.95 -22.13 11.18
CA LEU A 131 3.02 -21.61 10.18
C LEU A 131 2.36 -20.32 10.69
N VAL A 132 2.45 -19.28 9.87
CA VAL A 132 1.66 -18.05 10.02
C VAL A 132 0.73 -17.94 8.82
N LEU A 133 -0.58 -17.89 9.06
CA LEU A 133 -1.57 -17.67 8.00
C LEU A 133 -1.85 -16.17 7.88
N ARG A 134 -1.52 -15.60 6.73
CA ARG A 134 -1.77 -14.19 6.44
C ARG A 134 -3.22 -14.01 5.98
N VAL A 135 -4.03 -13.37 6.82
CA VAL A 135 -5.43 -13.04 6.55
C VAL A 135 -5.46 -11.85 5.59
N PHE A 136 -5.59 -12.16 4.30
CA PHE A 136 -5.58 -11.18 3.23
C PHE A 136 -6.67 -11.56 2.23
N PRO A 137 -7.97 -11.42 2.60
CA PRO A 137 -9.08 -11.84 1.75
C PRO A 137 -9.23 -10.93 0.53
N ALA A 138 -9.79 -11.49 -0.55
CA ALA A 138 -10.09 -10.76 -1.78
C ALA A 138 -11.07 -9.58 -1.57
N SER A 139 -11.96 -9.70 -0.59
CA SER A 139 -12.91 -8.66 -0.21
C SER A 139 -13.24 -8.76 1.29
N ASN A 140 -13.71 -7.66 1.88
CA ASN A 140 -14.11 -7.62 3.29
C ASN A 140 -15.23 -8.63 3.60
N ASP A 141 -16.08 -8.95 2.63
CA ASP A 141 -17.19 -9.91 2.81
C ASP A 141 -16.70 -11.34 3.08
N ASP A 142 -15.49 -11.71 2.62
CA ASP A 142 -14.93 -13.06 2.80
C ASP A 142 -14.09 -13.21 4.06
N LEU A 143 -13.87 -12.11 4.80
CA LEU A 143 -13.06 -12.10 6.01
C LEU A 143 -13.55 -13.10 7.07
N GLY A 144 -14.86 -13.13 7.33
CA GLY A 144 -15.47 -14.04 8.30
C GLY A 144 -15.22 -15.51 7.93
N THR A 145 -15.45 -15.88 6.68
CA THR A 145 -15.20 -17.22 6.14
C THR A 145 -13.76 -17.67 6.38
N VAL A 146 -12.79 -16.79 6.15
CA VAL A 146 -11.36 -17.08 6.35
C VAL A 146 -11.04 -17.29 7.83
N LEU A 147 -11.55 -16.42 8.71
CA LEU A 147 -11.32 -16.53 10.15
C LEU A 147 -11.94 -17.81 10.73
N ASP A 148 -13.18 -18.14 10.34
CA ASP A 148 -13.88 -19.37 10.75
C ASP A 148 -13.12 -20.63 10.30
N ALA A 149 -12.52 -20.60 9.11
CA ALA A 149 -11.72 -21.71 8.61
C ALA A 149 -10.39 -21.90 9.36
N ILE A 150 -9.85 -20.82 9.95
CA ILE A 150 -8.63 -20.82 10.76
C ILE A 150 -8.91 -21.27 12.20
N GLU A 151 -10.06 -20.91 12.76
CA GLU A 151 -10.45 -21.19 14.16
C GLU A 151 -10.16 -22.63 14.63
N PRO A 152 -10.51 -23.71 13.89
CA PRO A 152 -10.31 -25.08 14.36
C PRO A 152 -8.86 -25.59 14.23
N LEU A 153 -7.94 -24.81 13.64
CA LEU A 153 -6.53 -25.21 13.52
C LEU A 153 -5.83 -25.21 14.90
N PRO A 154 -4.75 -25.99 15.07
CA PRO A 154 -3.98 -26.01 16.31
C PRO A 154 -3.54 -24.60 16.76
N PRO A 155 -3.50 -24.29 18.08
CA PRO A 155 -3.09 -22.98 18.58
C PRO A 155 -1.66 -22.55 18.20
N SER A 156 -0.81 -23.50 17.78
CA SER A 156 0.53 -23.24 17.27
C SER A 156 0.57 -22.61 15.88
N VAL A 157 -0.58 -22.52 15.18
CA VAL A 157 -0.72 -21.78 13.93
C VAL A 157 -1.05 -20.33 14.26
N SER A 158 -0.11 -19.43 13.98
CA SER A 158 -0.31 -17.99 14.16
C SER A 158 -1.04 -17.39 12.96
N VAL A 159 -1.52 -16.16 13.11
CA VAL A 159 -2.09 -15.38 12.00
C VAL A 159 -1.36 -14.06 11.85
N SER A 160 -1.34 -13.52 10.64
CA SER A 160 -1.02 -12.11 10.42
C SER A 160 -2.17 -11.38 9.76
N ILE A 161 -2.46 -10.17 10.26
CA ILE A 161 -3.63 -9.37 9.86
C ILE A 161 -3.16 -7.93 9.64
N LYS A 162 -3.54 -7.34 8.51
CA LYS A 162 -3.23 -5.95 8.20
C LYS A 162 -3.74 -4.98 9.25
N LEU A 163 -2.97 -3.92 9.51
CA LEU A 163 -3.34 -2.85 10.42
C LEU A 163 -4.61 -2.10 9.99
N THR A 164 -4.85 -2.02 8.67
CA THR A 164 -6.06 -1.48 8.04
C THR A 164 -6.86 -2.61 7.37
N PRO A 165 -8.20 -2.50 7.27
CA PRO A 165 -9.05 -3.57 6.74
C PRO A 165 -8.79 -3.86 5.26
N GLU A 166 -8.48 -2.83 4.49
CA GLU A 166 -8.15 -2.93 3.06
C GLU A 166 -6.92 -2.05 2.78
N ARG A 167 -6.14 -2.34 1.73
CA ARG A 167 -4.91 -1.61 1.34
C ARG A 167 -4.07 -1.13 2.55
N PHE A 168 -3.39 0.01 2.47
CA PHE A 168 -2.60 0.61 3.57
C PHE A 168 -2.75 2.14 3.64
N TRP A 169 -3.88 2.65 3.16
CA TRP A 169 -4.14 4.09 3.16
C TRP A 169 -4.26 4.64 4.60
N PRO A 170 -3.50 5.70 4.97
CA PRO A 170 -3.56 6.34 6.28
C PRO A 170 -4.95 6.64 6.84
N ALA A 171 -5.94 7.05 6.05
CA ALA A 171 -7.28 7.39 6.56
C ALA A 171 -8.20 6.18 6.74
N PHE A 172 -7.74 4.97 6.48
CA PHE A 172 -8.55 3.79 6.77
C PHE A 172 -8.70 3.59 8.27
N PRO A 173 -9.86 3.07 8.72
CA PRO A 173 -10.03 2.71 10.12
C PRO A 173 -9.06 1.59 10.50
N ASN A 174 -8.91 1.37 11.80
CA ASN A 174 -8.22 0.17 12.29
C ASN A 174 -8.95 -1.09 11.80
N ASN A 175 -8.20 -2.15 11.51
CA ASN A 175 -8.81 -3.41 11.09
C ASN A 175 -9.50 -4.11 12.28
N PRO A 176 -10.83 -4.23 12.30
CA PRO A 176 -11.53 -4.87 13.41
C PRO A 176 -11.21 -6.37 13.53
N ALA A 177 -10.70 -7.02 12.46
CA ALA A 177 -10.27 -8.42 12.50
C ALA A 177 -9.16 -8.68 13.52
N LEU A 178 -8.33 -7.66 13.81
CA LEU A 178 -7.29 -7.73 14.83
C LEU A 178 -7.84 -8.01 16.22
N LEU A 179 -9.11 -7.71 16.49
CA LEU A 179 -9.75 -7.96 17.79
C LEU A 179 -10.56 -9.26 17.82
N GLN A 180 -10.79 -9.88 16.66
CA GLN A 180 -11.61 -11.11 16.56
C GLN A 180 -10.80 -12.37 16.90
N VAL A 181 -9.49 -12.36 16.65
CA VAL A 181 -8.63 -13.54 16.89
C VAL A 181 -8.00 -13.49 18.28
N THR A 182 -8.54 -14.26 19.22
CA THR A 182 -8.15 -14.23 20.65
C THR A 182 -7.50 -15.52 21.18
N MET A 183 -7.46 -16.57 20.37
CA MET A 183 -7.07 -17.93 20.79
C MET A 183 -5.67 -18.37 20.32
N ARG A 184 -4.97 -17.55 19.53
CA ARG A 184 -3.66 -17.84 18.93
C ARG A 184 -2.86 -16.55 18.78
N ASP A 185 -1.56 -16.66 18.51
CA ASP A 185 -0.71 -15.50 18.28
C ASP A 185 -1.11 -14.75 17.00
N VAL A 186 -1.14 -13.42 17.10
CA VAL A 186 -1.50 -12.49 16.03
C VAL A 186 -0.33 -11.56 15.76
N TRP A 187 0.08 -11.45 14.50
CA TRP A 187 1.07 -10.46 14.05
C TRP A 187 0.38 -9.38 13.22
N VAL A 188 0.59 -8.12 13.57
CA VAL A 188 0.06 -7.00 12.78
C VAL A 188 0.88 -6.83 11.51
N ASP A 189 0.25 -6.81 10.34
CA ASP A 189 0.92 -6.51 9.06
C ASP A 189 0.85 -5.01 8.76
N ILE A 190 2.01 -4.37 8.65
CA ILE A 190 2.19 -2.92 8.57
C ILE A 190 2.99 -2.60 7.31
N ASP A 191 2.46 -1.72 6.49
CA ASP A 191 3.20 -1.15 5.36
C ASP A 191 4.02 0.05 5.79
N LEU A 192 5.31 -0.19 6.01
CA LEU A 192 6.28 0.88 6.24
C LEU A 192 7.00 1.30 4.97
N ALA A 193 6.93 0.49 3.90
CA ALA A 193 7.38 0.87 2.57
C ALA A 193 6.62 2.10 2.09
N GLY A 194 5.35 2.22 2.47
CA GLY A 194 4.54 3.38 2.14
C GLY A 194 4.02 3.31 0.71
N GLU A 195 3.49 2.15 0.32
CA GLU A 195 2.91 1.85 -1.01
C GLU A 195 1.89 2.91 -1.44
N GLU A 196 1.17 3.49 -0.47
CA GLU A 196 0.14 4.51 -0.68
C GLU A 196 0.55 5.91 -0.18
N VAL A 197 1.83 6.11 0.16
CA VAL A 197 2.39 7.36 0.72
C VAL A 197 3.87 7.60 0.32
N GLY A 198 4.20 7.39 -0.96
CA GLY A 198 5.44 7.92 -1.52
C GLY A 198 6.67 7.02 -1.42
N TRP A 199 6.51 5.75 -1.01
CA TRP A 199 7.53 4.68 -1.05
C TRP A 199 8.82 4.92 -0.23
N GLY A 200 8.92 6.03 0.51
CA GLY A 200 10.19 6.52 1.07
C GLY A 200 11.07 7.28 0.06
N VAL A 201 10.54 7.57 -1.14
CA VAL A 201 11.10 8.56 -2.06
C VAL A 201 10.80 9.98 -1.56
N MET A 202 9.64 10.15 -0.91
CA MET A 202 9.22 11.39 -0.27
C MET A 202 9.38 11.30 1.26
N PRO A 203 9.67 12.42 1.94
CA PRO A 203 9.69 12.44 3.40
C PRO A 203 8.29 12.11 3.95
N PHE A 204 8.21 11.09 4.80
CA PHE A 204 6.95 10.65 5.39
C PHE A 204 7.15 10.16 6.83
N LEU A 205 6.47 10.81 7.77
CA LEU A 205 6.52 10.52 9.21
C LEU A 205 5.15 10.03 9.67
N ARG A 206 5.11 8.87 10.31
CA ARG A 206 3.87 8.23 10.79
C ARG A 206 4.00 7.63 12.19
N ILE A 207 4.96 8.08 13.00
CA ILE A 207 5.25 7.47 14.32
C ILE A 207 4.03 7.56 15.25
N ASP A 208 3.38 8.72 15.34
CA ASP A 208 2.19 8.88 16.20
C ASP A 208 1.00 8.05 15.70
N GLU A 209 0.81 7.95 14.39
CA GLU A 209 -0.22 7.08 13.80
C GLU A 209 0.04 5.61 14.14
N LEU A 210 1.26 5.12 13.92
CA LEU A 210 1.67 3.76 14.27
C LEU A 210 1.46 3.49 15.77
N LYS A 211 1.90 4.41 16.63
CA LYS A 211 1.73 4.31 18.08
C LYS A 211 0.26 4.22 18.46
N GLY A 212 -0.58 5.09 17.92
CA GLY A 212 -2.02 5.10 18.20
C GLY A 212 -2.70 3.79 17.82
N ARG A 213 -2.37 3.25 16.63
CA ARG A 213 -2.98 1.99 16.16
C ARG A 213 -2.47 0.76 16.91
N LEU A 214 -1.17 0.70 17.21
CA LEU A 214 -0.59 -0.38 18.00
C LEU A 214 -1.15 -0.37 19.43
N LEU A 215 -1.27 0.80 20.06
CA LEU A 215 -1.89 0.94 21.37
C LEU A 215 -3.35 0.47 21.36
N TRP A 216 -4.12 0.88 20.34
CA TRP A 216 -5.51 0.45 20.19
C TRP A 216 -5.63 -1.08 20.09
N CYS A 217 -4.83 -1.73 19.25
CA CYS A 217 -4.98 -3.17 19.05
C CYS A 217 -4.42 -3.99 20.22
N GLN A 218 -3.27 -3.63 20.77
CA GLN A 218 -2.63 -4.38 21.85
C GLN A 218 -3.37 -4.24 23.19
N SER A 219 -3.99 -3.09 23.45
CA SER A 219 -4.80 -2.90 24.67
C SER A 219 -6.08 -3.74 24.66
N ALA A 220 -6.66 -3.99 23.48
CA ALA A 220 -7.88 -4.75 23.31
C ALA A 220 -7.65 -6.25 22.99
N ASN A 221 -6.47 -6.61 22.46
CA ASN A 221 -6.11 -7.99 22.16
C ASN A 221 -4.68 -8.34 22.62
N PRO A 222 -4.52 -9.05 23.76
CA PRO A 222 -3.21 -9.46 24.27
C PRO A 222 -2.51 -10.53 23.42
N ARG A 223 -3.18 -11.09 22.41
CA ARG A 223 -2.57 -12.02 21.44
C ARG A 223 -1.75 -11.33 20.36
N ILE A 224 -1.80 -10.00 20.29
CA ILE A 224 -0.96 -9.24 19.37
C ILE A 224 0.45 -9.17 19.94
N THR A 225 1.28 -10.12 19.51
CA THR A 225 2.62 -10.36 20.07
C THR A 225 3.75 -9.85 19.19
N GLY A 226 3.45 -9.38 17.98
CA GLY A 226 4.46 -8.86 17.05
C GLY A 226 3.85 -8.17 15.83
N ALA A 227 4.74 -7.77 14.91
CA ALA A 227 4.35 -7.19 13.63
C ALA A 227 5.21 -7.74 12.48
N ILE A 228 4.61 -7.74 11.29
CA ILE A 228 5.28 -7.87 10.01
C ILE A 228 5.37 -6.46 9.43
N CYS A 229 6.59 -5.94 9.29
CA CYS A 229 6.81 -4.64 8.69
C CYS A 229 7.28 -4.82 7.24
N LYS A 230 6.46 -4.42 6.28
CA LYS A 230 6.88 -4.37 4.87
C LYS A 230 7.84 -3.19 4.73
N THR A 231 9.09 -3.47 4.36
CA THR A 231 10.16 -2.47 4.19
C THR A 231 10.49 -2.17 2.73
N SER A 232 9.88 -2.90 1.80
CA SER A 232 10.01 -2.70 0.35
C SER A 232 8.71 -3.12 -0.34
N TRP A 233 8.49 -2.61 -1.54
CA TRP A 233 7.37 -3.03 -2.38
C TRP A 233 7.85 -4.03 -3.44
N GLU A 234 7.16 -5.17 -3.56
CA GLU A 234 7.57 -6.27 -4.46
C GLU A 234 7.61 -5.88 -5.95
N SER A 235 6.96 -4.77 -6.33
CA SER A 235 6.94 -4.26 -7.70
C SER A 235 8.09 -3.30 -8.02
N VAL A 236 8.90 -2.92 -7.02
CA VAL A 236 10.03 -2.00 -7.19
C VAL A 236 11.30 -2.68 -6.69
N ASP A 237 12.06 -3.25 -7.63
CA ASP A 237 13.35 -3.86 -7.33
C ASP A 237 14.35 -2.83 -6.84
N ASN A 238 15.23 -3.26 -5.91
CA ASN A 238 16.32 -2.44 -5.36
C ASN A 238 15.86 -1.11 -4.73
N HIS A 239 14.66 -1.09 -4.14
CA HIS A 239 14.17 0.02 -3.34
C HIS A 239 13.61 -0.52 -2.03
N TRP A 240 14.04 0.07 -0.92
CA TRP A 240 13.59 -0.26 0.42
C TRP A 240 13.74 0.96 1.33
N ILE A 241 13.10 0.92 2.50
CA ILE A 241 13.10 2.04 3.44
C ILE A 241 14.34 2.17 4.34
N PRO A 242 15.09 1.11 4.71
CA PRO A 242 16.35 1.34 5.43
C PRO A 242 17.31 2.08 4.49
N GLU A 243 17.72 3.32 4.80
CA GLU A 243 18.36 4.31 3.88
C GLU A 243 17.44 5.43 3.37
N THR A 244 16.18 5.52 3.82
CA THR A 244 15.31 6.68 3.61
C THR A 244 14.97 7.37 4.93
N LEU A 245 14.45 8.61 4.90
CA LEU A 245 13.97 9.28 6.11
C LEU A 245 12.80 8.49 6.73
N SER A 246 12.06 7.73 5.92
CA SER A 246 11.01 6.82 6.38
C SER A 246 11.55 5.65 7.24
N GLU A 247 12.87 5.40 7.27
CA GLU A 247 13.51 4.47 8.20
C GLU A 247 13.15 4.78 9.67
N CYS A 248 12.91 6.05 10.00
CA CYS A 248 12.49 6.44 11.35
C CYS A 248 11.20 5.74 11.81
N ASN A 249 10.28 5.45 10.88
CA ASN A 249 9.03 4.75 11.17
C ASN A 249 9.28 3.27 11.51
N LEU A 250 10.23 2.63 10.83
CA LEU A 250 10.67 1.26 11.12
C LEU A 250 11.36 1.19 12.47
N PHE A 251 12.28 2.12 12.74
CA PHE A 251 12.94 2.24 14.03
C PHE A 251 11.91 2.41 15.15
N ALA A 252 11.00 3.39 15.01
CA ALA A 252 9.95 3.65 15.98
C ALA A 252 9.04 2.45 16.22
N CYS A 253 8.59 1.78 15.15
CA CYS A 253 7.79 0.56 15.25
C CYS A 253 8.50 -0.52 16.08
N SER A 254 9.80 -0.73 15.84
CA SER A 254 10.59 -1.71 16.61
C SER A 254 10.67 -1.35 18.11
N GLN A 255 10.83 -0.06 18.42
CA GLN A 255 10.88 0.44 19.80
C GLN A 255 9.52 0.28 20.49
N LEU A 256 8.43 0.65 19.82
CA LEU A 256 7.06 0.58 20.33
C LEU A 256 6.63 -0.85 20.66
N LEU A 257 7.00 -1.83 19.82
CA LEU A 257 6.74 -3.25 20.06
C LEU A 257 7.62 -3.86 21.16
N GLY A 258 8.75 -3.23 21.46
CA GLY A 258 9.65 -3.62 22.55
C GLY A 258 9.36 -2.87 23.85
N HIS A 259 10.41 -2.25 24.42
CA HIS A 259 10.32 -1.53 25.70
C HIS A 259 9.96 -0.04 25.55
N GLY A 260 9.63 0.41 24.35
CA GLY A 260 9.43 1.81 24.01
C GLY A 260 7.97 2.26 23.93
N ALA A 261 6.99 1.46 24.34
CA ALA A 261 5.56 1.79 24.22
C ALA A 261 5.18 3.16 24.82
N GLY A 262 5.89 3.62 25.86
CA GLY A 262 5.67 4.92 26.49
C GLY A 262 6.39 6.12 25.85
N LYS A 263 7.32 5.89 24.90
CA LYS A 263 8.12 6.97 24.30
C LYS A 263 7.27 7.86 23.38
N THR A 264 7.58 9.15 23.33
CA THR A 264 6.93 10.10 22.40
C THR A 264 7.59 10.05 21.01
N GLN A 265 6.96 10.67 20.02
CA GLN A 265 7.53 10.80 18.67
C GLN A 265 8.87 11.54 18.70
N GLU A 266 8.97 12.61 19.48
CA GLU A 266 10.22 13.38 19.69
C GLU A 266 11.33 12.45 20.18
N GLN A 267 11.05 11.68 21.25
CA GLN A 267 12.04 10.80 21.87
C GLN A 267 12.47 9.67 20.92
N LEU A 268 11.57 9.16 20.09
CA LEU A 268 11.88 8.11 19.12
C LEU A 268 12.72 8.66 17.95
N LEU A 269 12.43 9.87 17.48
CA LEU A 269 13.24 10.55 16.47
C LEU A 269 14.64 10.89 17.00
N ASP A 270 14.75 11.44 18.21
CA ASP A 270 16.04 11.76 18.83
C ASP A 270 16.91 10.51 18.98
N LEU A 271 16.33 9.39 19.43
CA LEU A 271 17.03 8.11 19.53
C LEU A 271 17.48 7.59 18.16
N TRP A 272 16.60 7.63 17.15
CA TRP A 272 16.94 7.19 15.79
C TRP A 272 18.07 8.03 15.20
N LEU A 273 18.01 9.36 15.31
CA LEU A 273 19.03 10.27 14.80
C LEU A 273 20.39 10.05 15.48
N ALA A 274 20.38 9.85 16.80
CA ALA A 274 21.58 9.56 17.57
C ALA A 274 22.19 8.19 17.19
N GLU A 275 21.38 7.13 17.11
CA GLU A 275 21.87 5.78 16.81
C GLU A 275 22.31 5.61 15.33
N ARG A 276 21.56 6.20 14.39
CA ARG A 276 21.80 6.02 12.96
C ARG A 276 22.87 6.96 12.40
N TYR A 277 22.88 8.20 12.86
CA TYR A 277 23.73 9.26 12.29
C TYR A 277 24.70 9.89 13.30
N GLY A 278 24.60 9.56 14.59
CA GLY A 278 25.38 10.24 15.63
C GLY A 278 25.02 11.71 15.79
N TRP A 279 23.84 12.13 15.31
CA TRP A 279 23.41 13.52 15.32
C TRP A 279 22.49 13.78 16.51
N CYS A 280 22.96 14.62 17.44
CA CYS A 280 22.24 15.03 18.63
C CYS A 280 22.08 16.56 18.63
N PRO A 281 21.15 17.10 17.83
CA PRO A 281 20.92 18.55 17.74
C PRO A 281 20.39 19.15 19.05
N ASP A 282 20.44 20.47 19.18
CA ASP A 282 19.69 21.15 20.24
C ASP A 282 18.17 21.05 20.01
N VAL A 283 17.40 21.32 21.07
CA VAL A 283 15.93 21.17 21.08
C VAL A 283 15.23 21.99 19.99
N THR A 284 15.76 23.15 19.62
CA THR A 284 15.15 24.02 18.60
C THR A 284 15.32 23.41 17.22
N VAL A 285 16.53 22.94 16.92
CA VAL A 285 16.86 22.26 15.65
C VAL A 285 16.12 20.93 15.53
N ALA A 286 16.08 20.12 16.61
CA ALA A 286 15.33 18.87 16.67
C ALA A 286 13.83 19.08 16.39
N ARG A 287 13.22 20.07 17.06
CA ARG A 287 11.81 20.41 16.84
C ARG A 287 11.56 20.87 15.41
N ARG A 288 12.46 21.66 14.82
CA ARG A 288 12.31 22.10 13.43
C ARG A 288 12.40 20.93 12.45
N PHE A 289 13.31 19.98 12.67
CA PHE A 289 13.41 18.75 11.89
C PHE A 289 12.08 17.98 11.90
N GLN A 290 11.53 17.71 13.09
CA GLN A 290 10.25 17.02 13.25
C GLN A 290 9.12 17.78 12.54
N GLN A 291 8.98 19.10 12.79
CA GLN A 291 7.93 19.92 12.19
C GLN A 291 7.95 19.89 10.66
N LEU A 292 9.13 19.86 10.05
CA LEU A 292 9.28 19.77 8.60
C LEU A 292 8.79 18.41 8.08
N LEU A 293 9.13 17.31 8.76
CA LEU A 293 8.64 15.98 8.39
C LEU A 293 7.12 15.83 8.58
N GLU A 294 6.56 16.39 9.65
CA GLU A 294 5.10 16.43 9.89
C GLU A 294 4.39 17.20 8.77
N GLN A 295 4.89 18.40 8.42
CA GLN A 295 4.34 19.19 7.33
C GLN A 295 4.48 18.50 5.97
N ALA A 296 5.59 17.82 5.70
CA ALA A 296 5.76 17.05 4.47
C ALA A 296 4.76 15.91 4.37
N THR A 297 4.49 15.23 5.48
CA THR A 297 3.49 14.16 5.58
C THR A 297 2.11 14.70 5.23
N GLU A 298 1.73 15.84 5.80
CA GLU A 298 0.44 16.49 5.53
C GLU A 298 0.31 16.91 4.07
N VAL A 299 1.30 17.62 3.54
CA VAL A 299 1.32 18.07 2.13
C VAL A 299 1.29 16.90 1.16
N LEU A 300 2.10 15.86 1.40
CA LEU A 300 2.13 14.66 0.57
C LEU A 300 0.77 13.97 0.55
N TYR A 301 0.16 13.80 1.72
CA TYR A 301 -1.16 13.21 1.86
C TYR A 301 -2.20 14.06 1.11
N GLN A 302 -2.28 15.35 1.37
CA GLN A 302 -3.23 16.24 0.70
C GLN A 302 -2.95 16.38 -0.81
N ALA A 303 -1.73 16.13 -1.29
CA ALA A 303 -1.44 16.11 -2.72
C ALA A 303 -2.05 14.88 -3.39
N ILE A 304 -1.79 13.67 -2.88
CA ILE A 304 -2.14 12.43 -3.57
C ILE A 304 -3.60 11.99 -3.32
N TYR A 305 -4.21 12.44 -2.23
CA TYR A 305 -5.62 12.25 -1.93
C TYR A 305 -6.42 13.52 -2.30
N VAL A 306 -7.73 13.36 -2.49
CA VAL A 306 -8.66 14.48 -2.74
C VAL A 306 -9.81 14.41 -1.78
N ARG A 307 -9.97 15.40 -0.89
CA ARG A 307 -11.05 15.35 0.12
C ARG A 307 -11.06 14.01 0.89
N ASP A 308 -9.89 13.51 1.24
CA ASP A 308 -9.68 12.14 1.76
C ASP A 308 -10.20 11.02 0.83
N HIS A 309 -10.07 11.10 -0.49
CA HIS A 309 -10.40 10.01 -1.41
C HIS A 309 -9.16 9.62 -2.22
N VAL A 310 -9.01 8.33 -2.54
CA VAL A 310 -7.84 7.85 -3.30
C VAL A 310 -7.95 8.28 -4.75
N PHE A 311 -7.14 9.28 -5.14
CA PHE A 311 -6.96 9.63 -6.54
C PHE A 311 -5.83 8.83 -7.19
N HIS A 312 -4.74 8.60 -6.47
CA HIS A 312 -3.54 7.93 -6.98
C HIS A 312 -3.73 6.42 -7.21
N ARG A 313 -2.73 5.81 -7.83
CA ARG A 313 -2.52 4.35 -7.86
C ARG A 313 -1.15 4.05 -7.29
N HIS A 314 -1.08 3.49 -6.09
CA HIS A 314 0.19 3.20 -5.39
C HIS A 314 1.12 4.42 -5.35
N SER A 315 0.63 5.60 -4.90
CA SER A 315 1.40 6.85 -4.96
C SER A 315 1.90 7.29 -6.34
N GLN A 316 1.29 6.84 -7.43
CA GLN A 316 1.51 7.43 -8.76
C GLN A 316 0.22 8.02 -9.31
N LEU A 317 0.32 8.95 -10.26
CA LEU A 317 -0.84 9.44 -10.99
C LEU A 317 -1.60 8.26 -11.65
N PRO A 318 -2.93 8.35 -11.83
CA PRO A 318 -3.63 7.43 -12.73
C PRO A 318 -3.06 7.50 -14.14
N GLU A 319 -3.06 6.38 -14.89
CA GLU A 319 -2.62 6.35 -16.29
C GLU A 319 -3.67 6.91 -17.26
N SER A 320 -4.93 6.98 -16.82
CA SER A 320 -6.06 7.42 -17.63
C SER A 320 -7.22 7.95 -16.78
N TYR A 321 -8.13 8.66 -17.42
CA TYR A 321 -9.41 9.08 -16.85
C TYR A 321 -10.18 7.88 -16.25
N GLY A 322 -10.24 6.76 -16.98
CA GLY A 322 -10.95 5.56 -16.54
C GLY A 322 -10.34 4.95 -15.28
N GLN A 323 -9.01 4.94 -15.16
CA GLN A 323 -8.34 4.46 -13.95
C GLN A 323 -8.62 5.38 -12.74
N ALA A 324 -8.64 6.70 -12.94
CA ALA A 324 -9.01 7.64 -11.89
C ALA A 324 -10.46 7.46 -11.41
N VAL A 325 -11.42 7.30 -12.34
CA VAL A 325 -12.82 6.97 -12.00
C VAL A 325 -12.90 5.68 -11.20
N TRP A 326 -12.17 4.64 -11.63
CA TRP A 326 -12.19 3.35 -10.97
C TRP A 326 -11.60 3.40 -9.55
N SER A 327 -10.52 4.15 -9.32
CA SER A 327 -9.99 4.39 -7.97
C SER A 327 -11.01 5.12 -7.08
N LEU A 328 -11.53 6.26 -7.53
CA LEU A 328 -12.35 7.15 -6.70
C LEU A 328 -13.76 6.60 -6.39
N TYR A 329 -14.40 5.99 -7.39
CA TYR A 329 -15.84 5.66 -7.34
C TYR A 329 -16.13 4.16 -7.37
N SER A 330 -15.09 3.32 -7.48
CA SER A 330 -15.23 1.86 -7.45
C SER A 330 -14.31 1.25 -6.40
N GLN A 331 -13.20 0.61 -6.77
CA GLN A 331 -12.41 -0.26 -5.88
C GLN A 331 -12.00 0.44 -4.57
N LEU A 332 -11.53 1.69 -4.64
CA LEU A 332 -10.96 2.40 -3.49
C LEU A 332 -11.91 3.49 -2.97
N ALA A 333 -13.21 3.37 -3.26
CA ALA A 333 -14.21 4.36 -2.88
C ALA A 333 -14.33 4.46 -1.35
N ARG A 334 -14.16 5.69 -0.84
CA ARG A 334 -14.25 5.99 0.61
C ARG A 334 -15.57 5.58 1.25
N ASN A 335 -16.62 5.61 0.45
CA ASN A 335 -17.96 5.26 0.87
C ASN A 335 -18.10 3.79 1.34
N HIS A 336 -17.17 2.90 0.97
CA HIS A 336 -17.18 1.50 1.43
C HIS A 336 -17.02 1.36 2.96
N TRP A 337 -16.34 2.30 3.62
CA TRP A 337 -16.13 2.28 5.08
C TRP A 337 -16.61 3.55 5.79
N LEU A 338 -16.84 4.64 5.06
CA LEU A 338 -17.48 5.85 5.60
C LEU A 338 -18.71 6.20 4.75
N PRO A 339 -19.87 5.56 4.99
CA PRO A 339 -21.09 5.84 4.23
C PRO A 339 -21.46 7.33 4.24
N GLY A 340 -21.77 7.86 3.06
CA GLY A 340 -22.05 9.28 2.84
C GLY A 340 -20.84 10.09 2.36
N SER A 341 -19.61 9.58 2.49
CA SER A 341 -18.42 10.35 2.12
C SER A 341 -18.30 10.63 0.63
N ALA A 342 -18.93 9.82 -0.23
CA ALA A 342 -18.93 10.06 -1.68
C ALA A 342 -19.51 11.43 -2.05
N GLN A 343 -20.34 12.03 -1.17
CA GLN A 343 -20.90 13.36 -1.38
C GLN A 343 -19.82 14.46 -1.51
N ASP A 344 -18.62 14.26 -0.94
CA ASP A 344 -17.52 15.23 -1.02
C ASP A 344 -16.96 15.40 -2.44
N ILE A 345 -17.14 14.39 -3.30
CA ILE A 345 -16.58 14.34 -4.66
C ILE A 345 -17.63 14.01 -5.73
N HIS A 346 -18.90 13.97 -5.36
CA HIS A 346 -19.99 13.63 -6.27
C HIS A 346 -20.44 14.85 -7.10
N PHE A 347 -20.71 14.60 -8.38
CA PHE A 347 -21.22 15.57 -9.33
C PHE A 347 -22.50 15.05 -9.99
N THR A 348 -23.54 15.88 -10.07
CA THR A 348 -24.83 15.53 -10.69
C THR A 348 -25.54 16.76 -11.28
N ARG A 349 -26.23 16.59 -12.42
CA ARG A 349 -27.09 17.61 -13.03
C ARG A 349 -28.29 17.99 -12.16
N ASP A 350 -28.73 17.09 -11.29
CA ASP A 350 -29.89 17.31 -10.43
C ASP A 350 -29.59 18.35 -9.33
N ASN A 351 -28.32 18.54 -9.00
CA ASN A 351 -27.87 19.54 -8.03
C ASN A 351 -26.56 20.21 -8.48
N PRO A 352 -26.62 21.11 -9.47
CA PRO A 352 -25.43 21.75 -10.04
C PRO A 352 -24.74 22.68 -9.04
N GLN A 353 -25.48 23.27 -8.10
CA GLN A 353 -24.92 24.14 -7.07
C GLN A 353 -23.98 23.36 -6.14
N ILE A 354 -24.44 22.24 -5.55
CA ILE A 354 -23.59 21.40 -4.69
C ILE A 354 -22.40 20.86 -5.49
N SER A 355 -22.61 20.45 -6.74
CA SER A 355 -21.53 19.96 -7.59
C SER A 355 -20.46 21.02 -7.83
N MET A 356 -20.85 22.28 -8.05
CA MET A 356 -19.94 23.40 -8.22
C MET A 356 -19.21 23.75 -6.91
N GLU A 357 -19.91 23.70 -5.77
CA GLU A 357 -19.31 23.89 -4.45
C GLU A 357 -18.22 22.83 -4.17
N ASN A 358 -18.49 21.56 -4.52
CA ASN A 358 -17.51 20.47 -4.41
C ASN A 358 -16.29 20.72 -5.31
N LEU A 359 -16.51 21.05 -6.60
CA LEU A 359 -15.42 21.36 -7.52
C LEU A 359 -14.56 22.53 -7.03
N THR A 360 -15.20 23.57 -6.50
CA THR A 360 -14.52 24.75 -5.94
C THR A 360 -13.66 24.38 -4.74
N ARG A 361 -14.18 23.57 -3.80
CA ARG A 361 -13.43 23.12 -2.63
C ARG A 361 -12.23 22.26 -3.02
N ILE A 362 -12.40 21.37 -3.99
CA ILE A 362 -11.31 20.55 -4.52
C ILE A 362 -10.23 21.44 -5.13
N ALA A 363 -10.61 22.42 -5.96
CA ALA A 363 -9.66 23.33 -6.58
C ALA A 363 -8.88 24.16 -5.54
N GLN A 364 -9.58 24.68 -4.52
CA GLN A 364 -8.98 25.42 -3.41
C GLN A 364 -7.98 24.57 -2.61
N GLU A 365 -8.37 23.36 -2.22
CA GLU A 365 -7.49 22.39 -1.55
C GLU A 365 -6.22 22.17 -2.37
N LYS A 366 -6.33 22.00 -3.69
CA LYS A 366 -5.16 21.76 -4.55
C LYS A 366 -4.26 22.98 -4.75
N ASP A 367 -4.83 24.19 -4.74
CA ASP A 367 -4.05 25.42 -4.83
C ASP A 367 -3.26 25.68 -3.53
N GLU A 368 -3.87 25.43 -2.38
CA GLU A 368 -3.23 25.50 -1.07
C GLU A 368 -2.06 24.51 -0.96
N VAL A 369 -2.30 23.24 -1.29
CA VAL A 369 -1.27 22.18 -1.26
C VAL A 369 -0.08 22.51 -2.15
N ALA A 370 -0.31 23.01 -3.36
CA ALA A 370 0.79 23.35 -4.28
C ALA A 370 1.63 24.53 -3.75
N ALA A 371 0.99 25.54 -3.15
CA ALA A 371 1.68 26.67 -2.54
C ALA A 371 2.49 26.24 -1.30
N ASP A 372 1.90 25.41 -0.46
CA ASP A 372 2.55 24.90 0.75
C ASP A 372 3.72 23.97 0.42
N ALA A 373 3.58 23.10 -0.58
CA ALA A 373 4.68 22.22 -1.03
C ALA A 373 5.91 23.01 -1.49
N LEU A 374 5.71 24.08 -2.27
CA LEU A 374 6.79 24.96 -2.73
C LEU A 374 7.50 25.64 -1.56
N LYS A 375 6.72 26.27 -0.68
CA LYS A 375 7.24 26.98 0.49
C LYS A 375 7.97 26.03 1.42
N LEU A 376 7.39 24.86 1.69
CA LEU A 376 7.95 23.86 2.60
C LEU A 376 9.25 23.29 2.05
N CYS A 377 9.31 22.96 0.76
CA CYS A 377 10.54 22.49 0.13
C CYS A 377 11.67 23.52 0.27
N ALA A 378 11.40 24.80 -0.02
CA ALA A 378 12.39 25.86 0.16
C ALA A 378 12.88 25.96 1.62
N GLN A 379 11.96 25.91 2.58
CA GLN A 379 12.30 25.94 4.01
C GLN A 379 13.11 24.72 4.46
N ALA A 380 12.82 23.53 3.93
CA ALA A 380 13.52 22.31 4.26
C ALA A 380 14.95 22.31 3.70
N LEU A 381 15.14 22.81 2.48
CA LEU A 381 16.47 22.96 1.89
C LEU A 381 17.30 24.00 2.64
N GLU A 382 16.72 25.14 3.01
CA GLU A 382 17.41 26.16 3.83
C GLU A 382 17.75 25.63 5.24
N PHE A 383 16.87 24.83 5.83
CA PHE A 383 17.12 24.21 7.13
C PHE A 383 18.36 23.30 7.10
N ALA A 384 18.53 22.52 6.04
CA ALA A 384 19.66 21.59 5.91
C ALA A 384 21.03 22.30 5.92
N GLU A 385 21.11 23.53 5.40
CA GLU A 385 22.33 24.36 5.41
C GLU A 385 22.74 24.81 6.82
N ASN A 386 21.77 24.91 7.74
CA ASN A 386 21.97 25.47 9.07
C ASN A 386 21.89 24.42 10.20
N ALA A 387 21.35 23.23 9.93
CA ALA A 387 21.10 22.19 10.93
C ALA A 387 22.36 21.41 11.38
N ALA A 388 23.52 21.68 10.77
CA ALA A 388 24.77 20.95 11.03
C ALA A 388 24.61 19.43 10.87
N PHE A 389 23.90 19.00 9.82
CA PHE A 389 23.71 17.58 9.53
C PHE A 389 25.03 16.86 9.25
N PRO A 390 25.20 15.60 9.72
CA PRO A 390 26.21 14.72 9.18
C PRO A 390 26.00 14.51 7.68
N THR A 391 27.08 14.31 6.93
CA THR A 391 27.07 14.21 5.46
C THR A 391 26.03 13.22 4.92
N ALA A 392 25.87 12.06 5.57
CA ALA A 392 24.91 11.05 5.15
C ALA A 392 23.46 11.54 5.27
N LEU A 393 23.11 12.16 6.40
CA LEU A 393 21.76 12.72 6.62
C LEU A 393 21.49 13.91 5.69
N TYR A 394 22.47 14.78 5.49
CA TYR A 394 22.34 15.92 4.57
C TYR A 394 22.02 15.47 3.14
N ARG A 395 22.76 14.48 2.61
CA ARG A 395 22.49 13.93 1.26
C ARG A 395 21.10 13.34 1.15
N LEU A 396 20.71 12.54 2.15
CA LEU A 396 19.41 11.89 2.17
C LEU A 396 18.28 12.92 2.19
N TRP A 397 18.40 13.90 3.08
CA TRP A 397 17.48 15.02 3.18
C TRP A 397 17.36 15.76 1.83
N GLN A 398 18.47 16.15 1.22
CA GLN A 398 18.41 16.83 -0.08
C GLN A 398 17.71 15.99 -1.16
N ASN A 399 17.98 14.68 -1.21
CA ASN A 399 17.41 13.82 -2.23
C ASN A 399 15.89 13.70 -2.13
N GLU A 400 15.36 13.46 -0.93
CA GLU A 400 13.92 13.26 -0.74
C GLU A 400 13.13 14.58 -0.86
N TRP A 401 13.72 15.70 -0.42
CA TRP A 401 13.03 17.00 -0.46
C TRP A 401 12.99 17.65 -1.85
N ARG A 402 14.02 17.42 -2.69
CA ARG A 402 14.12 18.05 -4.03
C ARG A 402 12.94 17.73 -4.95
N GLY A 403 12.39 16.52 -4.86
CA GLY A 403 11.28 16.09 -5.71
C GLY A 403 9.89 16.47 -5.22
N LEU A 404 9.74 16.77 -3.92
CA LEU A 404 8.43 16.87 -3.26
C LEU A 404 7.51 17.91 -3.91
N ALA A 405 8.02 19.11 -4.18
CA ALA A 405 7.21 20.19 -4.73
C ALA A 405 6.68 19.87 -6.13
N LEU A 406 7.54 19.40 -7.04
CA LEU A 406 7.15 19.02 -8.40
C LEU A 406 6.13 17.87 -8.38
N TYR A 407 6.36 16.87 -7.53
CA TYR A 407 5.44 15.75 -7.37
C TYR A 407 4.06 16.21 -6.90
N CYS A 408 3.99 17.07 -5.87
CA CYS A 408 2.71 17.61 -5.38
C CYS A 408 2.00 18.46 -6.44
N GLN A 409 2.74 19.30 -7.18
CA GLN A 409 2.19 20.12 -8.25
C GLN A 409 1.56 19.29 -9.37
N LEU A 410 2.20 18.19 -9.77
CA LEU A 410 1.66 17.30 -10.79
C LEU A 410 0.35 16.65 -10.35
N PHE A 411 0.24 16.24 -9.09
CA PHE A 411 -1.03 15.79 -8.52
C PHE A 411 -2.09 16.89 -8.49
N THR A 412 -1.73 18.12 -8.13
CA THR A 412 -2.62 19.30 -8.20
C THR A 412 -3.17 19.49 -9.61
N HIS A 413 -2.31 19.52 -10.64
CA HIS A 413 -2.75 19.70 -12.02
C HIS A 413 -3.61 18.53 -12.50
N ALA A 414 -3.22 17.30 -12.17
CA ALA A 414 -3.96 16.10 -12.56
C ALA A 414 -5.37 16.09 -11.97
N GLN A 415 -5.51 16.40 -10.67
CA GLN A 415 -6.80 16.42 -10.01
C GLN A 415 -7.66 17.59 -10.51
N LYS A 416 -7.09 18.79 -10.68
CA LYS A 416 -7.83 19.94 -11.24
C LYS A 416 -8.33 19.64 -12.66
N ALA A 417 -7.49 19.06 -13.52
CA ALA A 417 -7.91 18.63 -14.86
C ALA A 417 -9.02 17.55 -14.80
N PHE A 418 -8.80 16.49 -14.03
CA PHE A 418 -9.74 15.38 -13.90
C PHE A 418 -11.10 15.82 -13.37
N PHE A 419 -11.15 16.53 -12.25
CA PHE A 419 -12.43 16.92 -11.62
C PHE A 419 -13.17 17.98 -12.44
N THR A 420 -12.46 18.90 -13.10
CA THR A 420 -13.11 19.86 -14.02
C THR A 420 -13.72 19.13 -15.21
N LEU A 421 -13.00 18.18 -15.80
CA LEU A 421 -13.50 17.34 -16.89
C LEU A 421 -14.70 16.47 -16.45
N HIS A 422 -14.59 15.83 -15.29
CA HIS A 422 -15.65 14.99 -14.75
C HIS A 422 -16.90 15.82 -14.43
N PHE A 423 -16.74 17.02 -13.86
CA PHE A 423 -17.85 17.97 -13.69
C PHE A 423 -18.47 18.35 -15.05
N ALA A 424 -17.66 18.66 -16.07
CA ALA A 424 -18.16 19.03 -17.39
C ALA A 424 -18.97 17.91 -18.06
N ARG A 425 -18.59 16.66 -17.80
CA ARG A 425 -19.30 15.46 -18.27
C ARG A 425 -20.63 15.27 -17.54
N GLU A 426 -20.58 15.27 -16.21
CA GLU A 426 -21.71 14.88 -15.36
C GLU A 426 -22.69 16.02 -15.11
N VAL A 427 -22.27 17.29 -15.18
CA VAL A 427 -23.08 18.45 -14.77
C VAL A 427 -23.35 19.39 -15.95
N GLU A 428 -22.34 20.17 -16.34
CA GLU A 428 -22.48 21.21 -17.36
C GLU A 428 -21.17 21.39 -18.16
N ASN A 429 -21.26 21.21 -19.47
CA ASN A 429 -20.15 21.43 -20.38
C ASN A 429 -20.14 22.88 -20.88
N SER A 430 -19.40 23.76 -20.19
CA SER A 430 -19.22 25.16 -20.58
C SER A 430 -17.83 25.44 -21.13
N TRP A 431 -17.67 26.51 -21.91
CA TRP A 431 -16.37 26.91 -22.44
C TRP A 431 -15.32 27.13 -21.32
N SER A 432 -15.72 27.72 -20.19
CA SER A 432 -14.81 27.96 -19.06
C SER A 432 -14.31 26.66 -18.42
N MET A 433 -15.18 25.65 -18.25
CA MET A 433 -14.75 24.34 -17.74
C MET A 433 -13.74 23.68 -18.67
N ARG A 434 -13.98 23.76 -19.99
CA ARG A 434 -13.07 23.20 -20.98
C ARG A 434 -11.72 23.90 -20.97
N GLU A 435 -11.69 25.22 -20.86
CA GLU A 435 -10.46 26.01 -20.79
C GLU A 435 -9.66 25.70 -19.54
N ILE A 436 -10.30 25.65 -18.36
CA ILE A 436 -9.64 25.28 -17.09
C ILE A 436 -9.04 23.88 -17.18
N CYS A 437 -9.79 22.92 -17.73
CA CYS A 437 -9.28 21.56 -17.95
C CYS A 437 -8.07 21.58 -18.90
N HIS A 438 -8.16 22.30 -20.02
CA HIS A 438 -7.09 22.37 -21.01
C HIS A 438 -5.80 22.97 -20.43
N ILE A 439 -5.89 24.05 -19.66
CA ILE A 439 -4.75 24.69 -18.99
C ILE A 439 -4.03 23.69 -18.07
N ASN A 440 -4.77 22.93 -17.26
CA ASN A 440 -4.16 21.94 -16.36
C ASN A 440 -3.59 20.74 -17.12
N VAL A 441 -4.19 20.33 -18.23
CA VAL A 441 -3.62 19.31 -19.14
C VAL A 441 -2.29 19.79 -19.73
N GLN A 442 -2.18 21.06 -20.16
CA GLN A 442 -0.91 21.62 -20.63
C GLN A 442 0.14 21.68 -19.52
N ALA A 443 -0.26 22.03 -18.30
CA ALA A 443 0.63 22.02 -17.14
C ALA A 443 1.16 20.60 -16.83
N LEU A 444 0.39 19.54 -17.07
CA LEU A 444 0.89 18.16 -16.95
C LEU A 444 1.99 17.85 -17.98
N TYR A 445 1.84 18.26 -19.25
CA TYR A 445 2.89 18.06 -20.26
C TYR A 445 4.18 18.81 -19.90
N GLN A 446 4.04 20.04 -19.39
CA GLN A 446 5.17 20.80 -18.89
C GLN A 446 5.84 20.09 -17.70
N GLY A 447 5.05 19.72 -16.68
CA GLY A 447 5.57 19.04 -15.50
C GLY A 447 6.20 17.68 -15.82
N ALA A 448 5.71 16.95 -16.83
CA ALA A 448 6.37 15.74 -17.32
C ALA A 448 7.79 16.03 -17.85
N SER A 449 7.98 17.15 -18.54
CA SER A 449 9.30 17.58 -19.02
C SER A 449 10.20 18.00 -17.85
N GLU A 450 9.63 18.63 -16.82
CA GLU A 450 10.35 18.96 -15.58
C GLU A 450 10.78 17.70 -14.80
N MET A 451 9.95 16.64 -14.78
CA MET A 451 10.33 15.35 -14.19
C MET A 451 11.54 14.73 -14.90
N GLU A 452 11.59 14.79 -16.23
CA GLU A 452 12.74 14.28 -16.99
C GLU A 452 14.03 15.06 -16.67
N MET A 453 13.94 16.39 -16.59
CA MET A 453 15.07 17.22 -16.21
C MET A 453 15.54 16.89 -14.78
N LEU A 454 14.62 16.71 -13.84
CA LEU A 454 14.94 16.34 -12.47
C LEU A 454 15.61 14.96 -12.41
N CYS A 455 15.09 13.97 -13.14
CA CYS A 455 15.69 12.64 -13.21
C CYS A 455 17.12 12.67 -13.79
N GLN A 456 17.38 13.52 -14.78
CA GLN A 456 18.73 13.71 -15.33
C GLN A 456 19.68 14.35 -14.31
N GLN A 457 19.20 15.28 -13.48
CA GLN A 457 19.97 15.92 -12.42
C GLN A 457 20.24 14.97 -11.24
N MET A 458 19.36 14.01 -11.00
CA MET A 458 19.43 13.04 -9.91
C MET A 458 19.92 11.67 -10.41
N ASN A 459 21.07 11.62 -11.07
CA ASN A 459 21.64 10.40 -11.68
C ASN A 459 22.01 9.28 -10.68
N GLU A 460 22.11 9.58 -9.40
CA GLU A 460 22.40 8.61 -8.31
C GLU A 460 21.15 8.28 -7.48
N ALA A 461 19.95 8.67 -7.92
CA ALA A 461 18.72 8.38 -7.20
C ALA A 461 18.38 6.88 -7.21
N SER A 462 17.58 6.45 -6.24
CA SER A 462 17.13 5.06 -6.17
C SER A 462 16.19 4.72 -7.35
N PRO A 463 16.08 3.44 -7.75
CA PRO A 463 15.10 3.02 -8.76
C PRO A 463 13.67 3.47 -8.46
N GLY A 464 13.27 3.45 -7.19
CA GLY A 464 11.96 3.94 -6.75
C GLY A 464 11.71 5.41 -7.12
N PHE A 465 12.74 6.26 -7.09
CA PHE A 465 12.64 7.65 -7.53
C PHE A 465 12.26 7.74 -9.01
N TYR A 466 12.97 7.03 -9.90
CA TYR A 466 12.69 7.09 -11.33
C TYR A 466 11.33 6.52 -11.72
N ILE A 467 10.83 5.53 -10.98
CA ILE A 467 9.48 5.01 -11.18
C ILE A 467 8.43 6.02 -10.68
N MET A 468 8.69 6.68 -9.55
CA MET A 468 7.77 7.70 -9.02
C MET A 468 7.70 8.94 -9.92
N PHE A 469 8.83 9.30 -10.54
CA PHE A 469 8.97 10.43 -11.47
C PHE A 469 8.88 9.98 -12.95
N ASP A 470 7.98 9.04 -13.24
CA ASP A 470 7.73 8.56 -14.60
C ASP A 470 6.93 9.60 -15.42
N ALA A 471 7.67 10.39 -16.21
CA ALA A 471 7.10 11.35 -17.15
C ALA A 471 6.18 10.71 -18.21
N GLY A 472 6.41 9.45 -18.59
CA GLY A 472 5.55 8.72 -19.52
C GLY A 472 4.16 8.53 -18.96
N ARG A 473 4.06 8.18 -17.68
CA ARG A 473 2.79 8.04 -16.96
C ARG A 473 2.01 9.37 -16.88
N VAL A 474 2.70 10.48 -16.60
CA VAL A 474 2.09 11.82 -16.60
C VAL A 474 1.51 12.17 -17.98
N ARG A 475 2.26 11.88 -19.06
CA ARG A 475 1.81 12.13 -20.44
C ARG A 475 0.61 11.24 -20.82
N SER A 476 0.63 9.96 -20.44
CA SER A 476 -0.51 9.06 -20.66
C SER A 476 -1.80 9.59 -20.03
N LEU A 477 -1.72 10.11 -18.81
CA LEU A 477 -2.87 10.75 -18.17
C LEU A 477 -3.33 12.00 -18.94
N ALA A 478 -2.40 12.89 -19.28
CA ALA A 478 -2.69 14.11 -20.04
C ALA A 478 -3.35 13.81 -21.40
N ASP A 479 -2.84 12.82 -22.14
CA ASP A 479 -3.39 12.35 -23.41
C ASP A 479 -4.81 11.80 -23.24
N SER A 480 -5.03 10.99 -22.20
CA SER A 480 -6.35 10.44 -21.88
C SER A 480 -7.35 11.54 -21.53
N LEU A 481 -6.98 12.50 -20.67
CA LEU A 481 -7.85 13.62 -20.29
C LEU A 481 -8.16 14.53 -21.50
N SER A 482 -7.16 14.82 -22.34
CA SER A 482 -7.33 15.60 -23.57
C SER A 482 -8.29 14.93 -24.56
N SER A 483 -8.19 13.61 -24.69
CA SER A 483 -9.07 12.81 -25.56
C SER A 483 -10.52 12.84 -25.06
N GLU A 484 -10.73 12.63 -23.76
CA GLU A 484 -12.05 12.71 -23.12
C GLU A 484 -12.66 14.13 -23.23
N LEU A 485 -11.86 15.17 -23.03
CA LEU A 485 -12.29 16.58 -23.17
C LEU A 485 -12.77 16.90 -24.59
N SER A 486 -12.05 16.35 -25.59
CA SER A 486 -12.37 16.49 -27.01
C SER A 486 -13.62 15.71 -27.41
N ALA A 487 -13.91 14.60 -26.73
CA ALA A 487 -15.11 13.78 -26.93
C ALA A 487 -16.40 14.41 -26.36
N LEU A 488 -16.30 15.37 -25.43
CA LEU A 488 -17.46 16.11 -24.93
C LEU A 488 -18.12 16.90 -26.08
N ARG A 489 -19.36 16.55 -26.43
CA ARG A 489 -20.13 17.29 -27.44
C ARG A 489 -20.46 18.69 -26.93
N HIS A 490 -20.41 19.68 -27.84
CA HIS A 490 -20.82 21.06 -27.58
C HIS A 490 -22.30 21.14 -27.22
#